data_AF-A0A2N1VCT1-F1
#
_entry.id   AF-A0A2N1VCT1-F1
#
_cell.length_a   1.000
_cell.length_b   1.000
_cell.length_c   1.000
_cell.angle_alpha   90.00
_cell.angle_beta   90.00
_cell.angle_gamma   90.00
#
_symmetry.space_group_name_H-M   'P 1'
#
loop_
_entity.id
_entity.type
_entity.pdbx_description
1 polymer ?
#
loop_
_entity_poly.entity_id
_entity_poly.type
_entity_poly.pdbx_seq_one_letter_code
_entity_poly.pdbx_strand_id
1 'polypeptide(L)' 'KIDVTHGQDYPANLSEYKLIVHCGGCMMTRRTMQTRINEAKLMDVPIVNYGVLISYLHGAIPRTLIPFDDAMAEWEKINN' A
#
# COMPACT_ATOMS: atom_id res chain seq x y z
N LYS A 1 18.42 -0.75 -0.87
CA LYS A 1 18.34 -1.76 0.21
C LYS A 1 16.91 -2.28 0.25
N ILE A 2 16.71 -3.58 0.46
CA ILE A 2 15.39 -4.19 0.60
C ILE A 2 15.43 -4.97 1.91
N ASP A 3 14.49 -4.70 2.80
CA ASP A 3 14.31 -5.40 4.06
C ASP A 3 12.94 -6.08 4.04
N VAL A 4 12.86 -7.30 4.57
CA VAL A 4 11.62 -8.09 4.62
C VAL A 4 11.30 -8.36 6.08
N THR A 5 10.11 -7.95 6.50
CA THR A 5 9.63 -8.19 7.86
C THR A 5 8.24 -8.81 7.86
N HIS A 6 7.87 -9.44 8.98
CA HIS A 6 6.63 -10.19 9.11
C HIS A 6 6.08 -10.07 10.53
N GLY A 7 4.80 -10.38 10.71
CA GLY A 7 4.17 -10.36 12.04
C GLY A 7 4.26 -8.98 12.69
N GLN A 8 4.83 -8.92 13.89
CA GLN A 8 5.01 -7.69 14.68
C GLN A 8 6.35 -6.98 14.45
N ASP A 9 7.22 -7.53 13.59
CA ASP A 9 8.56 -6.99 13.33
C ASP A 9 8.50 -5.77 12.39
N TYR A 10 7.64 -4.81 12.68
CA TYR A 10 7.49 -3.59 11.88
C TYR A 10 8.59 -2.58 12.27
N PRO A 11 9.42 -2.08 11.33
CA PRO A 11 10.53 -1.20 11.68
C PRO A 11 10.03 0.09 12.35
N ALA A 12 10.71 0.50 13.43
CA ALA A 12 10.37 1.74 14.14
C ALA A 12 10.69 2.99 13.32
N ASN A 13 11.69 2.94 12.44
CA ASN A 13 12.04 4.04 11.55
C ASN A 13 11.73 3.65 10.10
N LEU A 14 10.61 4.15 9.56
CA LEU A 14 10.24 3.92 8.16
C LEU A 14 10.86 4.94 7.21
N SER A 15 11.34 6.09 7.72
CA SER A 15 11.86 7.19 6.90
C SER A 15 13.09 6.84 6.05
N GLU A 16 13.73 5.71 6.34
CA GLU A 16 14.85 5.16 5.56
C GLU A 16 14.40 4.51 4.23
N TYR A 17 13.09 4.28 4.06
CA TYR A 17 12.54 3.63 2.88
C TYR A 17 11.81 4.62 1.97
N LYS A 18 11.87 4.34 0.66
CA LYS A 18 11.15 5.12 -0.35
C LYS A 18 9.75 4.58 -0.65
N LEU A 19 9.48 3.33 -0.27
CA LEU A 19 8.22 2.64 -0.54
C LEU A 19 8.07 1.46 0.42
N ILE A 20 6.88 1.31 0.98
CA ILE A 20 6.47 0.13 1.74
C ILE A 20 5.55 -0.70 0.86
N VAL A 21 5.87 -1.99 0.72
CA VAL A 21 4.99 -2.96 0.06
C VAL A 21 4.44 -3.91 1.13
N HIS A 22 3.18 -3.74 1.50
CA HIS A 22 2.53 -4.47 2.57
C HIS A 22 1.71 -5.66 2.04
N CYS A 23 1.61 -6.75 2.79
CA CYS A 23 0.73 -7.85 2.44
C CYS A 23 -0.75 -7.46 2.55
N GLY A 24 -1.65 -8.36 2.16
CA GLY A 24 -3.11 -8.14 2.29
C GLY A 24 -3.63 -8.09 3.73
N GLY A 25 -2.79 -8.37 4.73
CA GLY A 25 -3.17 -8.27 6.15
C GLY A 25 -4.23 -9.28 6.60
N CYS A 26 -4.34 -10.46 5.96
CA CYS A 26 -5.39 -11.45 6.27
C CYS A 26 -5.42 -11.92 7.73
N MET A 27 -4.26 -11.89 8.41
CA MET A 27 -4.11 -12.25 9.82
C MET A 27 -4.14 -11.03 10.77
N MET A 28 -4.42 -9.83 10.25
CA MET A 28 -4.35 -8.58 11.01
C MET A 28 -5.74 -7.98 11.21
N THR A 29 -5.92 -7.28 12.34
CA THR A 29 -7.13 -6.50 12.54
C THR A 29 -7.12 -5.25 11.66
N ARG A 30 -8.32 -4.73 11.33
CA ARG A 30 -8.47 -3.43 10.66
C ARG A 30 -7.74 -2.32 11.41
N ARG A 31 -7.79 -2.31 12.75
CA ARG A 31 -7.10 -1.31 13.57
C ARG A 31 -5.59 -1.35 13.34
N THR A 32 -4.97 -2.53 13.40
CA THR A 32 -3.53 -2.69 13.19
C THR A 32 -3.11 -2.25 11.79
N MET A 33 -3.89 -2.59 10.75
CA MET A 33 -3.61 -2.16 9.39
C MET A 33 -3.67 -0.62 9.25
N GLN A 34 -4.69 0.01 9.83
CA GLN A 34 -4.80 1.48 9.81
C GLN A 34 -3.68 2.17 10.57
N THR A 35 -3.24 1.61 11.71
CA THR A 35 -2.06 2.12 12.43
C THR A 35 -0.83 2.15 11.53
N ARG A 36 -0.54 1.05 10.81
CA ARG A 36 0.63 1.00 9.90
C ARG A 36 0.53 1.99 8.75
N ILE A 37 -0.65 2.15 8.17
CA ILE A 37 -0.88 3.15 7.10
C ILE A 37 -0.66 4.57 7.65
N ASN A 38 -1.14 4.85 8.87
CA ASN A 38 -0.96 6.16 9.49
C ASN A 38 0.51 6.41 9.86
N GLU A 39 1.24 5.42 10.37
CA GLU A 39 2.67 5.52 10.64
C GLU A 39 3.47 5.82 9.36
N ALA A 40 3.17 5.12 8.27
CA ALA A 40 3.79 5.38 6.97
C ALA A 40 3.52 6.81 6.49
N LYS A 41 2.27 7.28 6.60
CA LYS A 41 1.89 8.66 6.27
C LYS A 41 2.59 9.70 7.13
N LEU A 42 2.72 9.46 8.44
CA LEU A 42 3.39 10.37 9.36
C LEU A 42 4.88 10.55 9.03
N MET A 43 5.52 9.51 8.48
CA MET A 43 6.92 9.54 8.06
C MET A 43 7.11 9.92 6.59
N ASP A 44 6.03 10.32 5.90
CA ASP A 44 6.01 10.65 4.47
C ASP A 44 6.54 9.52 3.57
N VAL A 45 6.20 8.27 3.91
CA VAL A 45 6.61 7.09 3.14
C VAL A 45 5.40 6.49 2.42
N PRO A 46 5.39 6.44 1.09
CA PRO A 46 4.33 5.78 0.32
C PRO A 46 4.18 4.32 0.73
N ILE A 47 2.93 3.85 0.84
CA ILE A 47 2.60 2.46 1.16
C ILE A 47 1.60 1.91 0.13
N VAL A 48 1.89 0.72 -0.38
CA VAL A 48 1.02 -0.02 -1.32
C VAL A 48 0.85 -1.45 -0.81
N ASN A 49 -0.25 -2.12 -1.16
CA ASN A 49 -0.41 -3.54 -0.85
C ASN A 49 -0.07 -4.43 -2.05
N TYR A 50 0.15 -5.73 -1.80
CA TYR A 50 0.45 -6.71 -2.86
C TYR A 50 -0.58 -6.72 -3.98
N GLY A 51 -1.87 -6.72 -3.66
CA GLY A 51 -2.92 -6.77 -4.68
C GLY A 51 -2.87 -5.57 -5.63
N VAL A 52 -2.79 -4.36 -5.09
CA VAL A 52 -2.71 -3.12 -5.86
C VAL A 52 -1.43 -3.07 -6.70
N LEU A 53 -0.27 -3.40 -6.11
CA LEU A 53 1.00 -3.40 -6.82
C LEU A 53 1.04 -4.45 -7.94
N ILE A 54 0.56 -5.67 -7.67
CA ILE A 54 0.48 -6.74 -8.67
C ILE A 54 -0.43 -6.32 -9.82
N SER A 55 -1.62 -5.78 -9.53
CA SER A 55 -2.52 -5.27 -10.57
C SER A 55 -1.88 -4.18 -11.41
N TYR A 56 -1.10 -3.28 -10.79
CA TYR A 56 -0.41 -2.20 -11.49
C TYR A 56 0.64 -2.76 -12.45
N LEU A 57 1.51 -3.65 -11.95
CA LEU A 57 2.59 -4.25 -12.73
C LEU A 57 2.09 -5.10 -13.91
N HIS A 58 0.91 -5.71 -13.79
CA HIS A 58 0.30 -6.48 -14.87
C HIS A 58 -0.60 -5.64 -15.80
N GLY A 59 -0.69 -4.32 -15.60
CA GLY A 59 -1.57 -3.45 -16.38
C GLY A 59 -3.07 -3.66 -16.14
N ALA A 60 -3.43 -4.36 -15.05
CA ALA A 60 -4.81 -4.71 -14.70
C ALA A 60 -5.49 -3.67 -13.79
N ILE A 61 -4.78 -2.66 -13.29
CA ILE A 61 -5.33 -1.65 -12.38
C ILE A 61 -6.68 -1.06 -12.84
N PRO A 62 -6.83 -0.55 -14.09
CA PRO A 62 -8.09 0.07 -14.51
C PRO A 62 -9.25 -0.91 -14.34
N ARG A 63 -9.07 -2.17 -14.75
CA ARG A 63 -10.07 -3.23 -14.61
C ARG A 63 -10.43 -3.48 -13.14
N THR A 64 -9.46 -3.48 -12.24
CA THR A 64 -9.69 -3.75 -10.81
C THR A 64 -10.33 -2.60 -10.05
N LEU A 65 -10.19 -1.36 -10.52
CA LEU A 65 -10.75 -0.18 -9.88
C LEU A 65 -12.19 0.12 -10.29
N ILE A 66 -12.74 -0.54 -11.32
CA ILE A 66 -14.12 -0.34 -11.80
C ILE A 66 -15.18 -0.33 -10.68
N PRO A 67 -15.12 -1.19 -9.65
CA PRO A 67 -16.12 -1.17 -8.58
C PRO A 67 -15.96 -0.02 -7.57
N PHE A 68 -14.91 0.79 -7.69
CA PHE A 68 -14.51 1.80 -6.72
C PHE A 68 -14.40 3.16 -7.40
N ASP A 69 -15.53 3.85 -7.56
CA ASP A 69 -15.64 5.11 -8.31
C ASP A 69 -14.58 6.15 -7.92
N ASP A 70 -14.39 6.39 -6.61
CA ASP A 70 -13.39 7.34 -6.10
C ASP A 70 -11.96 6.95 -6.53
N ALA A 71 -11.63 5.66 -6.49
CA ALA A 71 -10.30 5.19 -6.86
C ALA A 71 -10.08 5.23 -8.38
N MET A 72 -11.12 4.96 -9.18
CA MET A 72 -11.07 5.12 -10.63
C MET A 72 -10.84 6.58 -11.01
N ALA A 73 -11.54 7.51 -10.38
CA ALA A 73 -11.37 8.94 -10.63
C ALA A 73 -9.94 9.42 -10.32
N GLU A 74 -9.33 8.94 -9.23
CA GLU A 74 -7.91 9.23 -8.93
C GLU A 74 -6.95 8.62 -9.95
N TRP A 75 -7.22 7.39 -10.42
CA TRP A 75 -6.40 6.76 -11.45
C TRP A 75 -6.42 7.53 -12.77
N GLU A 76 -7.59 8.01 -13.21
CA GLU A 76 -7.74 8.80 -14.44
C GLU A 76 -6.98 10.13 -14.37
N LYS A 77 -6.92 10.79 -13.21
CA LYS A 77 -6.15 12.04 -13.02
C LYS A 77 -4.65 11.87 -13.22
N ILE A 78 -4.11 10.69 -12.90
CA ILE A 78 -2.67 10.43 -12.94
C ILE A 78 -2.22 9.94 -14.34
N ASN A 79 -3.15 9.42 -15.14
CA ASN A 79 -2.87 8.87 -16.47
C ASN A 79 -3.29 9.78 -17.64
N ASN A 80 -3.84 10.97 -17.34
CA ASN A 80 -4.11 12.05 -18.29
C ASN A 80 -3.00 13.11 -18.23
#